data_AF-A0A3L8PZY3-F1
#
_entry.id   AF-A0A3L8PZY3-F1
#
_cell.length_a   1.000
_cell.length_b   1.000
_cell.length_c   1.000
_cell.angle_alpha   90.00
_cell.angle_beta   90.00
_cell.angle_gamma   90.00
#
_symmetry.space_group_name_H-M   'P 1'
#
loop_
_entity.id
_entity.type
_entity.pdbx_description
1 polymer ?
#
loop_
_entity_poly.entity_id
_entity_poly.type
_entity_poly.pdbx_seq_one_letter_code
_entity_poly.pdbx_strand_id
1 'polypeptide(L)'
;MNEVISNWTSFSWWLNHIPAALVALGIGGLFKYVPKFWRALVRKIQIRELNKIRKTRFNYSAVHYEISKTHSLMLLFSTLCIYYLYEFSISAEEQGGLMALIKTLPLYIVEIFYFYQRSFTKLLIKSVGKIS
;
A
#
# COMPACT_ATOMS: atom_id res chain seq x y z
N MET A 1 -2.50 28.38 -39.64
CA MET A 1 -1.87 29.58 -39.01
C MET A 1 -2.94 30.54 -38.48
N ASN A 2 -3.95 30.89 -39.29
CA ASN A 2 -5.04 31.79 -38.88
C ASN A 2 -5.90 31.29 -37.71
N GLU A 3 -6.13 29.97 -37.59
CA GLU A 3 -6.85 29.37 -36.44
C GLU A 3 -6.05 29.36 -35.14
N VAL A 4 -4.72 29.24 -35.21
CA VAL A 4 -3.86 29.28 -34.02
C VAL A 4 -3.85 30.71 -33.45
N ILE A 5 -3.77 31.69 -34.35
CA ILE A 5 -3.81 33.12 -34.00
C ILE A 5 -5.17 33.49 -33.41
N SER A 6 -6.29 33.02 -34.00
CA SER A 6 -7.64 33.31 -33.47
C SER A 6 -7.88 32.67 -32.09
N ASN A 7 -7.40 31.43 -31.89
CA ASN A 7 -7.48 30.75 -30.59
C ASN A 7 -6.65 31.45 -29.51
N TRP A 8 -5.47 31.97 -29.83
CA TRP A 8 -4.63 32.70 -28.87
C TRP A 8 -5.21 34.05 -28.44
N THR A 9 -5.98 34.69 -29.32
CA THR A 9 -6.74 35.91 -28.99
C THR A 9 -8.06 35.64 -28.27
N SER A 10 -8.52 34.38 -28.23
CA SER A 10 -9.76 34.03 -27.56
C SER A 10 -9.59 33.95 -26.04
N PHE A 11 -10.39 34.71 -25.30
CA PHE A 11 -10.36 34.73 -23.84
C PHE A 11 -10.70 33.35 -23.23
N SER A 12 -11.54 32.56 -23.91
CA SER A 12 -11.92 31.19 -23.52
C SER A 12 -10.74 30.21 -23.54
N TRP A 13 -9.77 30.40 -24.44
CA TRP A 13 -8.57 29.55 -24.48
C TRP A 13 -7.69 29.76 -23.25
N TRP A 14 -7.45 31.02 -22.85
CA TRP A 14 -6.70 31.36 -21.64
C TRP A 14 -7.39 30.92 -20.36
N LEU A 15 -8.73 31.05 -20.30
CA LEU A 15 -9.54 30.62 -19.16
C LEU A 15 -9.43 29.11 -18.89
N ASN A 16 -9.21 28.28 -19.92
CA ASN A 16 -9.02 26.85 -19.77
C ASN A 16 -7.56 26.45 -19.46
N HIS A 17 -6.58 27.19 -19.98
CA HIS A 17 -5.15 26.83 -19.84
C HIS A 17 -4.48 27.39 -18.58
N ILE A 18 -4.91 28.56 -18.09
CA ILE A 18 -4.34 29.17 -16.87
C ILE A 18 -4.63 28.31 -15.62
N PRO A 19 -5.85 27.81 -15.38
CA PRO A 19 -6.12 26.89 -14.26
C PRO A 19 -5.34 25.58 -14.38
N ALA A 20 -5.21 25.04 -15.60
CA ALA A 20 -4.44 23.82 -15.84
C ALA A 20 -2.94 24.02 -15.52
N ALA A 21 -2.36 25.17 -15.89
CA ALA A 21 -0.99 25.53 -15.54
C ALA A 21 -0.81 25.74 -14.03
N LEU A 22 -1.78 26.38 -13.35
CA LEU A 22 -1.79 26.54 -11.89
C LEU A 22 -1.88 25.18 -11.16
N VAL A 23 -2.72 24.27 -11.64
CA VAL A 23 -2.84 22.90 -11.11
C VAL A 23 -1.54 22.14 -11.33
N ALA A 24 -0.93 22.22 -12.51
CA ALA A 24 0.36 21.58 -12.80
C ALA A 24 1.48 22.10 -11.89
N LEU A 25 1.54 23.41 -11.64
CA LEU A 25 2.48 24.01 -10.69
C LEU A 25 2.19 23.58 -9.24
N GLY A 26 0.92 23.51 -8.85
CA GLY A 26 0.50 23.03 -7.53
C GLY A 26 0.89 21.55 -7.30
N ILE A 27 0.67 20.70 -8.31
CA ILE A 27 1.08 19.29 -8.30
C ILE A 27 2.61 19.18 -8.22
N GLY A 28 3.35 19.95 -9.02
CA GLY A 28 4.81 20.01 -8.97
C GLY A 28 5.34 20.44 -7.59
N GLY A 29 4.66 21.38 -6.95
CA GLY A 29 4.92 21.78 -5.56
C GLY A 29 4.70 20.63 -4.57
N LEU A 30 3.57 19.92 -4.68
CA LEU A 30 3.25 18.76 -3.83
C LEU A 30 4.29 17.65 -3.96
N PHE A 31 4.73 17.31 -5.18
CA PHE A 31 5.77 16.29 -5.40
C PHE A 31 7.11 16.60 -4.73
N LYS A 32 7.39 17.86 -4.38
CA LYS A 32 8.60 18.23 -3.62
C LYS A 32 8.49 17.92 -2.13
N TYR A 33 7.28 18.01 -1.55
CA TYR A 33 7.04 17.82 -0.12
C TYR A 33 6.57 16.40 0.24
N VAL A 34 5.80 15.76 -0.64
CA VAL A 34 5.33 14.37 -0.50
C VAL A 34 6.46 13.39 -0.17
N PRO A 35 7.60 13.34 -0.89
CA PRO A 35 8.66 12.38 -0.58
C PRO A 35 9.33 12.65 0.77
N LYS A 36 9.41 13.92 1.21
CA LYS A 36 9.98 14.26 2.53
C LYS A 36 9.07 13.77 3.65
N PHE A 37 7.77 14.04 3.53
CA PHE A 37 6.76 13.58 4.48
C PHE A 37 6.70 12.04 4.54
N TRP A 38 6.70 11.39 3.37
CA TRP A 38 6.67 9.93 3.29
C TRP A 38 7.90 9.29 3.94
N ARG A 39 9.11 9.82 3.69
CA ARG A 39 10.33 9.34 4.35
C ARG A 39 10.27 9.51 5.88
N ALA A 40 9.73 10.63 6.36
CA ALA A 40 9.59 10.87 7.80
C ALA A 40 8.61 9.88 8.45
N LEU A 41 7.48 9.60 7.80
CA LEU A 41 6.52 8.59 8.25
C LEU A 41 7.13 7.20 8.28
N VAL A 42 7.79 6.77 7.20
CA VAL A 42 8.45 5.47 7.11
C VAL A 42 9.49 5.30 8.22
N ARG A 43 10.33 6.32 8.46
CA ARG A 43 11.30 6.30 9.58
C ARG A 43 10.61 6.13 10.94
N LYS A 44 9.51 6.84 11.17
CA LYS A 44 8.76 6.76 12.44
C LYS A 44 8.18 5.36 12.66
N ILE A 45 7.69 4.71 11.59
CA ILE A 45 7.19 3.33 11.63
C ILE A 45 8.34 2.37 11.95
N GLN A 46 9.46 2.47 11.24
CA GLN A 46 10.65 1.63 11.47
C GLN A 46 11.18 1.73 12.91
N ILE A 47 11.25 2.95 13.47
CA ILE A 47 11.70 3.15 14.86
C ILE A 47 10.73 2.48 15.85
N ARG A 48 9.42 2.58 15.61
CA ARG A 48 8.40 1.91 16.45
C ARG A 48 8.55 0.39 16.40
N GLU A 49 8.76 -0.17 15.20
CA GLU A 49 8.99 -1.61 15.03
C GLU A 49 10.25 -2.07 15.76
N LEU A 50 11.37 -1.37 15.59
CA LEU A 50 12.64 -1.70 16.26
C LEU A 50 12.50 -1.64 17.79
N ASN A 51 11.78 -0.64 18.30
CA ASN A 51 11.49 -0.53 19.73
C ASN A 51 10.61 -1.68 20.22
N LYS A 52 9.62 -2.12 19.42
CA LYS A 52 8.80 -3.29 19.73
C LYS A 52 9.67 -4.55 19.78
N ILE A 53 10.51 -4.79 18.77
CA ILE A 53 11.44 -5.94 18.71
C ILE A 53 12.36 -5.95 19.93
N ARG A 54 12.96 -4.80 20.29
CA ARG A 54 13.86 -4.68 21.44
C ARG A 54 13.19 -5.08 22.76
N LYS A 55 11.89 -4.79 22.91
CA LYS A 55 11.09 -5.20 24.09
C LYS A 55 10.73 -6.68 24.06
N THR A 56 10.36 -7.22 22.89
CA THR A 56 9.85 -8.59 22.77
C THR A 56 10.94 -9.65 22.73
N ARG A 57 12.15 -9.33 22.25
CA ARG A 57 13.22 -10.32 21.96
C ARG A 57 13.64 -11.19 23.15
N PHE A 58 13.48 -10.71 24.39
CA PHE A 58 13.89 -11.44 25.58
C PHE A 58 12.81 -12.37 26.14
N ASN A 59 11.57 -12.26 25.65
CA ASN A 59 10.47 -13.10 26.08
C ASN A 59 10.17 -14.15 25.00
N TYR A 60 10.69 -15.36 25.18
CA TYR A 60 10.53 -16.47 24.23
C TYR A 60 9.06 -16.83 23.96
N SER A 61 8.19 -16.75 24.96
CA SER A 61 6.75 -17.00 24.79
C SER A 61 6.11 -15.95 23.88
N ALA A 62 6.48 -14.68 24.05
CA ALA A 62 6.00 -13.61 23.18
C ALA A 62 6.55 -13.72 21.75
N VAL A 63 7.80 -14.18 21.59
CA VAL A 63 8.38 -14.47 20.27
C VAL A 63 7.62 -15.62 19.60
N HIS A 64 7.35 -16.71 20.31
CA HIS A 64 6.56 -17.84 19.77
C HIS A 64 5.14 -17.43 19.39
N TYR A 65 4.51 -16.56 20.18
CA TYR A 65 3.21 -16.00 19.84
C TYR A 65 3.24 -15.20 18.52
N GLU A 66 4.20 -14.31 18.33
CA GLU A 66 4.31 -13.51 17.09
C GLU A 66 4.62 -14.41 15.86
N ILE A 67 5.39 -15.48 16.04
CA ILE A 67 5.63 -16.50 15.01
C ILE A 67 4.32 -17.23 14.66
N SER A 68 3.63 -17.77 15.67
CA SER A 68 2.36 -18.47 15.50
C SER A 68 1.31 -17.58 14.81
N LYS A 69 1.18 -16.34 15.24
CA LYS A 69 0.32 -15.32 14.61
C LYS A 69 0.64 -15.13 13.12
N THR A 70 1.92 -15.14 12.75
CA THR A 70 2.34 -15.02 11.34
C THR A 70 1.91 -16.24 10.52
N HIS A 71 2.02 -17.44 11.09
CA HIS A 71 1.52 -18.67 10.46
C HIS A 71 0.00 -18.67 10.33
N SER A 72 -0.74 -18.24 11.35
CA SER A 72 -2.19 -18.11 11.28
C SER A 72 -2.64 -17.13 10.19
N LEU A 73 -1.95 -15.99 10.05
CA LEU A 73 -2.23 -15.04 8.97
C LEU A 73 -1.90 -15.62 7.58
N MET A 74 -0.83 -16.41 7.46
CA MET A 74 -0.50 -17.11 6.22
C MET A 74 -1.60 -18.09 5.82
N LEU A 75 -2.11 -18.87 6.79
CA LEU A 75 -3.21 -19.81 6.55
C LEU A 75 -4.48 -19.07 6.14
N LEU A 76 -4.85 -18.02 6.87
CA LEU A 76 -6.00 -17.18 6.55
C LEU A 76 -5.90 -16.60 5.15
N PHE A 77 -4.75 -16.05 4.78
CA PHE A 77 -4.51 -15.53 3.44
C PHE A 77 -4.63 -16.62 2.37
N SER A 78 -4.02 -17.78 2.57
CA SER A 78 -4.12 -18.92 1.65
C SER A 78 -5.56 -19.39 1.47
N THR A 79 -6.32 -19.51 2.56
CA THR A 79 -7.73 -19.90 2.50
C THR A 79 -8.59 -18.87 1.78
N LEU A 80 -8.31 -17.57 1.97
CA LEU A 80 -8.98 -16.52 1.21
C LEU A 80 -8.63 -16.60 -0.27
N CYS A 81 -7.37 -16.78 -0.65
CA CYS A 81 -6.98 -16.95 -2.04
C CYS A 81 -7.75 -18.11 -2.70
N ILE A 82 -7.83 -19.26 -2.04
CA ILE A 82 -8.58 -20.42 -2.54
C ILE A 82 -10.06 -20.08 -2.68
N TYR A 83 -10.66 -19.45 -1.66
CA TYR A 83 -12.06 -19.03 -1.68
C TYR A 83 -12.37 -18.07 -2.85
N TYR A 84 -11.55 -17.04 -3.04
CA TYR A 84 -11.72 -16.10 -4.15
C TYR A 84 -11.50 -16.76 -5.51
N LEU A 85 -10.48 -17.63 -5.66
CA LEU A 85 -10.28 -18.39 -6.89
C LEU A 85 -11.49 -19.28 -7.22
N TYR A 86 -12.10 -19.91 -6.21
CA TYR A 86 -13.32 -20.69 -6.37
C TYR A 86 -14.50 -19.81 -6.79
N GLU A 87 -14.71 -18.68 -6.13
CA GLU A 87 -15.78 -17.72 -6.45
C GLU A 87 -15.66 -17.21 -7.89
N PHE A 88 -14.45 -16.85 -8.33
CA PHE A 88 -14.17 -16.41 -9.70
C PHE A 88 -14.27 -17.54 -10.73
N SER A 89 -14.09 -18.80 -10.32
CA SER A 89 -14.24 -19.95 -11.23
C SER A 89 -15.70 -20.29 -11.53
N ILE A 90 -16.61 -20.00 -10.59
CA ILE A 90 -18.06 -20.26 -10.72
C ILE A 90 -18.78 -19.05 -11.31
N SER A 91 -18.39 -17.86 -10.87
CA SER A 91 -18.94 -16.60 -11.35
C SER A 91 -18.26 -16.23 -12.68
N ALA A 92 -18.76 -16.79 -13.78
CA ALA A 92 -18.45 -16.32 -15.14
C ALA A 92 -19.13 -14.96 -15.37
N GLU A 93 -18.72 -13.93 -14.62
CA GLU A 93 -19.35 -12.62 -14.66
C GLU A 93 -18.73 -11.75 -15.76
N GLU A 94 -19.57 -11.32 -16.70
CA GLU A 94 -19.38 -10.14 -17.58
C GLU A 94 -19.38 -8.82 -16.78
N GLN A 95 -18.93 -8.83 -15.53
CA GLN A 95 -18.83 -7.63 -14.71
C GLN A 95 -17.53 -6.90 -15.05
N GLY A 96 -17.65 -5.59 -15.31
CA GLY A 96 -16.49 -4.74 -15.59
C GLY A 96 -15.43 -4.84 -14.49
N GLY A 97 -14.15 -4.71 -14.87
CA GLY A 97 -13.01 -4.96 -13.98
C GLY A 97 -13.01 -4.17 -12.65
N LEU A 98 -13.74 -3.05 -12.58
CA LEU A 98 -13.93 -2.29 -11.33
C LEU A 98 -14.69 -3.07 -10.26
N MET A 99 -15.72 -3.84 -10.62
CA MET A 99 -16.51 -4.61 -9.66
C MET A 99 -15.69 -5.78 -9.11
N ALA A 100 -14.89 -6.43 -9.96
CA ALA A 100 -13.93 -7.44 -9.55
C ALA A 100 -12.89 -6.86 -8.56
N LEU A 101 -12.36 -5.66 -8.84
CA LEU A 101 -11.42 -4.99 -7.93
C LEU A 101 -12.06 -4.71 -6.55
N ILE A 102 -13.30 -4.22 -6.52
CA ILE A 102 -14.01 -3.96 -5.25
C ILE A 102 -14.22 -5.27 -4.48
N LYS A 103 -14.65 -6.34 -5.16
CA LYS A 103 -14.83 -7.66 -4.54
C LYS A 103 -13.51 -8.22 -3.98
N THR A 104 -12.38 -8.01 -4.67
CA THR A 104 -11.05 -8.46 -4.19
C THR A 104 -10.40 -7.58 -3.12
N LEU A 105 -10.96 -6.42 -2.81
CA LEU A 105 -10.37 -5.46 -1.86
C LEU A 105 -10.06 -6.08 -0.49
N PRO A 106 -10.93 -6.92 0.12
CA PRO A 106 -10.62 -7.57 1.40
C PRO A 106 -9.40 -8.50 1.32
N LEU A 107 -9.17 -9.17 0.18
CA LEU A 107 -8.01 -10.02 -0.03
C LEU A 107 -6.71 -9.21 0.07
N TYR A 108 -6.66 -8.06 -0.59
CA TYR A 108 -5.51 -7.15 -0.54
C TYR A 108 -5.27 -6.57 0.86
N ILE A 109 -6.33 -6.28 1.62
CA ILE A 109 -6.18 -5.83 3.01
C ILE A 109 -5.45 -6.91 3.84
N VAL A 110 -5.92 -8.15 3.76
CA VAL A 110 -5.28 -9.27 4.49
C VAL A 110 -3.85 -9.48 4.02
N GLU A 111 -3.59 -9.39 2.72
CA GLU A 111 -2.24 -9.51 2.15
C GLU A 111 -1.28 -8.47 2.74
N ILE A 112 -1.69 -7.20 2.82
CA ILE A 112 -0.89 -6.12 3.41
C ILE A 112 -0.59 -6.42 4.89
N PHE A 113 -1.59 -6.86 5.66
CA PHE A 113 -1.38 -7.25 7.06
C PHE A 113 -0.43 -8.43 7.20
N TYR A 114 -0.57 -9.44 6.34
CA TYR A 114 0.31 -10.60 6.30
C TYR A 114 1.76 -10.19 6.00
N PHE A 115 1.99 -9.36 4.98
CA PHE A 115 3.34 -8.89 4.63
C PHE A 115 3.98 -8.08 5.75
N TYR A 116 3.23 -7.18 6.38
CA TYR A 116 3.71 -6.38 7.50
C TYR A 116 4.13 -7.27 8.68
N GLN A 117 3.25 -8.20 9.09
CA GLN A 117 3.54 -9.12 10.18
C GLN A 117 4.72 -10.04 9.84
N ARG A 118 4.81 -10.53 8.60
CA ARG A 118 5.92 -11.38 8.15
C ARG A 118 7.26 -10.66 8.22
N SER A 119 7.31 -9.40 7.76
CA SER A 119 8.52 -8.58 7.84
C SER A 119 8.98 -8.39 9.29
N PHE A 120 8.04 -8.04 10.17
CA PHE A 120 8.30 -7.88 11.60
C PHE A 120 8.84 -9.18 12.23
N THR A 121 8.18 -10.31 12.00
CA THR A 121 8.57 -11.61 12.55
C THR A 121 9.93 -12.04 12.05
N LYS A 122 10.26 -11.81 10.76
CA LYS A 122 11.60 -12.10 10.22
C LYS A 122 12.70 -11.31 10.96
N LEU A 123 12.48 -10.02 11.19
CA LEU A 123 13.41 -9.18 11.96
C LEU A 123 13.50 -9.61 13.43
N LEU A 124 12.38 -9.99 14.04
CA LEU A 124 12.33 -10.49 15.41
C LEU A 124 13.15 -11.78 15.55
N ILE A 125 12.92 -12.77 14.69
CA ILE A 125 13.66 -14.05 14.73
C ILE A 125 15.16 -13.82 14.52
N LYS A 126 15.55 -12.95 13.57
CA LYS A 126 16.95 -12.56 13.36
C LYS A 126 17.56 -11.94 14.62
N SER A 127 16.81 -11.06 15.31
CA SER A 127 17.29 -10.38 16.52
C SER A 127 17.47 -11.32 17.74
N VAL A 128 16.76 -12.44 17.76
CA VAL A 128 16.86 -13.49 18.80
C VAL A 128 18.00 -14.47 18.50
N GLY A 129 18.63 -14.39 17.31
CA GLY A 129 19.71 -15.29 16.91
C GLY A 129 19.24 -16.68 16.49
N LYS A 130 17.94 -16.86 16.20
CA LYS A 130 17.39 -18.14 15.74
C LYS A 130 17.63 -18.42 14.25
N ILE A 131 18.07 -17.43 13.46
CA ILE A 131 18.46 -17.59 12.05
C ILE A 131 19.72 -16.74 11.84
N SER A 132 20.87 -17.41 11.60
CA SER A 132 22.11 -16.80 11.10
C SER A 132 22.04 -16.63 9.59
#